data_AF-A0A9P3LDS1-F1
#
_entry.id   AF-A0A9P3LDS1-F1
#
_cell.length_a   1.000
_cell.length_b   1.000
_cell.length_c   1.000
_cell.angle_alpha   90.00
_cell.angle_beta   90.00
_cell.angle_gamma   90.00
#
_symmetry.space_group_name_H-M   'P 1'
#
loop_
_entity.id
_entity.type
_entity.pdbx_description
1 polymer ?
#
loop_
_entity_poly.entity_id
_entity_poly.type
_entity_poly.pdbx_seq_one_letter_code
_entity_poly.pdbx_strand_id
1 'polypeptide(L)' 'MADNLKEGQDVSWKWGGGDGHGKVAEIVEEGTAEVTSNKGNTVTRKARGHDDPAVVIERSGNNVVKLAHELNEVREAKE' A
#
# COMPACT_ATOMS: atom_id res chain seq x y z
N MET A 1 -10.62 11.28 2.83
CA MET A 1 -9.98 10.36 1.88
C MET A 1 -8.73 9.86 2.60
N ALA A 2 -8.38 8.56 2.50
CA ALA A 2 -7.66 7.71 3.49
C ALA A 2 -8.58 6.92 4.46
N ASP A 3 -9.80 7.39 4.71
CA ASP A 3 -10.79 6.75 5.58
C ASP A 3 -11.29 5.36 5.13
N ASN A 4 -10.96 4.94 3.91
CA ASN A 4 -11.41 3.65 3.37
C ASN A 4 -10.30 2.59 3.26
N LEU A 5 -9.03 2.93 3.47
CA LEU A 5 -7.97 1.92 3.52
C LEU A 5 -7.85 1.39 4.94
N LYS A 6 -7.89 0.07 5.07
CA LYS A 6 -7.80 -0.63 6.35
C LYS A 6 -6.74 -1.70 6.26
N GLU A 7 -6.05 -1.95 7.37
CA GLU A 7 -5.18 -3.10 7.50
C GLU A 7 -5.95 -4.39 7.21
N GLY A 8 -5.36 -5.27 6.42
CA GLY A 8 -5.99 -6.49 5.93
C GLY A 8 -6.84 -6.33 4.67
N GLN A 9 -7.10 -5.11 4.18
CA GLN A 9 -7.88 -4.89 2.96
C GLN A 9 -7.08 -5.24 1.71
N ASP A 10 -7.76 -5.81 0.71
CA ASP A 10 -7.19 -6.06 -0.62
C ASP A 10 -7.23 -4.78 -1.48
N VAL A 11 -6.08 -4.42 -2.02
CA VAL A 11 -5.87 -3.21 -2.81
C VAL A 11 -5.16 -3.54 -4.12
N SER A 12 -5.40 -2.71 -5.13
CA SER A 12 -4.73 -2.81 -6.42
C SER A 12 -4.17 -1.46 -6.86
N TRP A 13 -3.12 -1.46 -7.65
CA TRP A 13 -2.48 -0.23 -8.10
C TRP A 13 -1.84 -0.43 -9.45
N LYS A 14 -1.61 0.66 -10.19
CA LYS A 14 -0.90 0.57 -11.47
C LYS A 14 0.60 0.38 -11.25
N TRP A 15 1.17 -0.66 -11.85
CA TRP A 15 2.61 -0.92 -11.85
C TRP A 15 3.10 -1.12 -13.28
N GLY A 16 3.69 -0.07 -13.85
CA GLY A 16 4.19 -0.10 -15.23
C GLY A 16 3.04 -0.36 -16.22
N GLY A 17 3.15 -1.45 -16.99
CA GLY A 17 2.14 -1.87 -17.99
C GLY A 17 1.02 -2.76 -17.44
N GLY A 18 0.99 -3.06 -16.14
CA GLY A 18 -0.02 -3.91 -15.52
C GLY A 18 -0.53 -3.37 -14.19
N ASP A 19 -1.31 -4.19 -13.50
CA ASP A 19 -1.91 -3.90 -12.20
C ASP A 19 -1.27 -4.79 -11.14
N GLY A 20 -0.73 -4.18 -10.09
CA GLY A 20 -0.30 -4.86 -8.89
C GLY A 20 -1.48 -5.08 -7.96
N HIS A 21 -1.48 -6.21 -7.24
CA HIS A 21 -2.46 -6.54 -6.22
C HIS A 21 -1.74 -6.96 -4.94
N GLY A 22 -2.36 -6.71 -3.80
CA GLY A 22 -1.83 -7.10 -2.51
C GLY A 22 -2.74 -6.69 -1.37
N LYS A 23 -2.31 -7.00 -0.14
CA LYS A 23 -3.06 -6.74 1.09
C LYS A 23 -2.38 -5.64 1.88
N VAL A 24 -3.15 -4.70 2.41
CA VAL A 24 -2.63 -3.66 3.29
C VAL A 24 -2.11 -4.31 4.57
N ALA A 25 -0.84 -4.09 4.89
CA ALA A 25 -0.23 -4.58 6.11
C ALA A 25 -0.11 -3.48 7.17
N GLU A 26 0.21 -2.25 6.77
CA GLU A 26 0.35 -1.11 7.67
C GLU A 26 0.04 0.21 6.95
N ILE A 27 -0.46 1.21 7.68
CA ILE A 27 -0.75 2.56 7.17
C ILE A 27 0.02 3.56 8.02
N VAL A 28 0.94 4.30 7.39
CA VAL A 28 1.79 5.31 8.00
C VAL A 28 1.29 6.68 7.55
N GLU A 29 0.62 7.40 8.45
CA GLU A 29 0.04 8.72 8.15
C GLU A 29 1.05 9.85 8.23
N GLU A 30 2.00 9.76 9.16
CA GLU A 30 3.05 10.74 9.35
C GLU A 30 4.43 10.07 9.38
N GLY A 31 5.38 10.61 8.61
CA GLY A 31 6.76 10.13 8.57
C GLY A 31 7.10 9.39 7.27
N THR A 32 7.91 8.34 7.39
CA THR A 32 8.41 7.55 6.26
C THR A 32 8.15 6.09 6.53
N ALA A 33 7.36 5.46 5.66
CA ALA A 33 7.18 4.01 5.66
C ALA A 33 8.40 3.35 5.00
N GLU A 34 8.92 2.31 5.63
CA GLU A 34 10.05 1.53 5.16
C GLU A 34 9.65 0.05 5.07
N VAL A 35 9.90 -0.57 3.92
CA VAL A 35 9.67 -2.00 3.73
C VAL A 35 10.93 -2.67 3.25
N THR A 36 11.31 -3.75 3.92
CA THR A 36 12.45 -4.57 3.50
C THR A 36 11.93 -5.71 2.64
N SER A 37 12.38 -5.71 1.38
CA SER A 37 12.10 -6.79 0.44
C SER A 37 12.80 -8.08 0.89
N ASN A 38 12.20 -9.25 0.62
CA ASN A 38 12.84 -10.54 0.88
C ASN A 38 14.19 -10.74 0.15
N LYS A 39 14.47 -9.89 -0.84
CA LYS A 39 15.75 -9.85 -1.59
C LYS A 39 16.80 -8.89 -1.00
N GLY A 40 16.55 -8.30 0.16
CA GLY A 40 17.46 -7.34 0.81
C GLY A 40 17.37 -5.91 0.28
N ASN A 41 16.34 -5.58 -0.52
CA ASN A 41 16.10 -4.21 -1.00
C ASN A 41 15.17 -3.47 -0.04
N THR A 42 15.66 -2.37 0.53
CA THR A 42 14.84 -1.47 1.34
C THR A 42 14.14 -0.46 0.43
N VAL A 43 12.81 -0.43 0.50
CA VAL A 43 11.98 0.54 -0.21
C VAL A 43 11.38 1.50 0.81
N THR A 44 11.69 2.79 0.69
CA THR A 44 11.16 3.83 1.57
C THR A 44 10.20 4.75 0.83
N ARG A 45 9.14 5.18 1.51
CA ARG A 45 8.18 6.15 0.99
C ARG A 45 7.77 7.12 2.08
N LYS A 46 7.86 8.41 1.79
CA LYS A 46 7.42 9.46 2.70
C LYS A 46 5.91 9.62 2.62
N ALA A 47 5.22 9.50 3.75
CA ALA A 47 3.81 9.81 3.87
C ALA A 47 3.58 11.32 3.61
N ARG A 48 2.48 11.66 2.94
CA ARG A 48 2.14 13.05 2.64
C ARG A 48 1.21 13.69 3.67
N GLY A 49 1.02 13.02 4.81
CA GLY A 49 0.12 13.41 5.89
C GLY A 49 -1.17 12.58 5.86
N HIS A 50 -2.12 12.97 6.71
CA HIS A 50 -3.40 12.27 6.88
C HIS A 50 -4.22 12.12 5.59
N ASP A 51 -4.10 13.07 4.65
CA ASP A 51 -4.84 13.02 3.38
C ASP A 51 -4.30 11.96 2.42
N ASP A 52 -3.00 11.66 2.52
CA ASP A 52 -2.31 10.71 1.65
C ASP A 52 -1.21 9.95 2.41
N PRO A 53 -1.61 8.99 3.26
CA PRO A 53 -0.68 8.20 4.04
C PRO A 53 0.12 7.23 3.15
N ALA A 54 1.28 6.82 3.63
CA ALA A 54 2.05 5.74 3.03
C ALA A 54 1.53 4.39 3.52
N VAL A 55 1.15 3.54 2.60
CA VAL A 55 0.52 2.25 2.83
C VAL A 55 1.51 1.15 2.46
N VAL A 56 1.83 0.32 3.45
CA VAL A 56 2.61 -0.89 3.27
C VAL A 56 1.68 -1.98 2.80
N ILE A 57 2.05 -2.61 1.68
CA ILE A 57 1.28 -3.67 1.05
C ILE A 57 2.12 -4.94 1.04
N GLU A 58 1.59 -5.95 1.70
CA GLU A 58 2.14 -7.30 1.69
C GLU A 58 1.55 -8.10 0.52
N ARG A 59 2.43 -8.83 -0.16
CA ARG A 59 2.03 -9.71 -1.26
C ARG A 59 2.99 -10.89 -1.34
N SER A 60 2.57 -11.94 -2.04
CA SER A 60 3.41 -13.10 -2.28
C SER A 60 4.70 -12.70 -3.01
N GLY A 61 5.83 -12.90 -2.35
CA GLY A 61 7.17 -12.66 -2.88
C GLY A 61 7.83 -11.36 -2.40
N ASN A 62 7.16 -10.21 -2.48
CA ASN A 62 7.80 -8.96 -2.09
C ASN A 62 6.86 -7.85 -1.60
N ASN A 63 7.13 -7.34 -0.41
CA ASN A 63 6.40 -6.22 0.17
C ASN A 63 6.73 -4.92 -0.59
N VAL A 64 5.73 -4.06 -0.71
CA VAL A 64 5.85 -2.78 -1.40
C VAL A 64 5.22 -1.69 -0.56
N VAL A 65 5.63 -0.45 -0.79
CA VAL A 65 5.06 0.72 -0.13
C VAL A 65 4.55 1.68 -1.20
N LYS A 66 3.31 2.14 -1.02
CA LYS A 66 2.57 2.99 -1.97
C LYS A 66 1.79 4.05 -1.21
N LEU A 67 1.52 5.19 -1.85
CA LEU A 67 0.68 6.20 -1.25
C LEU A 67 -0.79 5.86 -1.45
N ALA A 68 -1.65 6.21 -0.49
CA ALA A 68 -3.07 5.89 -0.53
C ALA A 68 -3.75 6.33 -1.84
N HIS A 69 -3.41 7.51 -2.38
CA HIS A 69 -3.96 7.99 -3.65
C HIS A 69 -3.54 7.17 -4.88
N GLU A 70 -2.45 6.39 -4.80
CA GLU A 70 -2.03 5.49 -5.88
C GLU A 70 -2.79 4.16 -5.86
N LEU A 71 -3.52 3.88 -4.76
CA LEU A 71 -4.21 2.63 -4.54
C LEU A 71 -5.67 2.75 -4.94
N ASN A 72 -6.14 1.71 -5.63
CA ASN A 72 -7.53 1.46 -5.91
C ASN A 72 -8.00 0.40 -4.91
N GLU A 73 -9.11 0.68 -4.25
CA GLU A 73 -9.78 -0.30 -3.40
C GLU A 73 -10.32 -1.42 -4.28
N VAL A 74 -9.88 -2.66 -4.04
CA VAL A 74 -10.53 -3.81 -4.66
C VAL A 74 -11.76 -4.06 -3.81
N ARG A 75 -12.86 -3.38 -4.18
CA ARG A 75 -14.16 -3.44 -3.54
C ARG A 75 -14.42 -4.88 -3.09
N GLU A 76 -14.43 -5.12 -1.77
CA GLU A 76 -14.96 -6.37 -1.25
C GLU A 76 -16.38 -6.48 -1.80
N ALA A 77 -16.65 -7.55 -2.53
CA ALA A 77 -17.98 -7.89 -2.98
C ALA A 77 -18.83 -8.10 -1.72
N LYS A 78 -19.46 -7.03 -1.25
CA LYS A 78 -20.49 -7.11 -0.22
C LYS A 78 -21.72 -7.67 -0.91
N GLU A 79 -21.99 -8.95 -0.65
CA GLU A 79 -23.21 -9.68 -0.99
C GLU A 79 -24.48 -8.95 -0.48
#